data_AF-A0A3N5BGN2-F1
#
_entry.id   AF-A0A3N5BGN2-F1
#
_cell.length_a   1.000
_cell.length_b   1.000
_cell.length_c   1.000
_cell.angle_alpha   90.00
_cell.angle_beta   90.00
_cell.angle_gamma   90.00
#
_symmetry.space_group_name_H-M   'P 1'
#
loop_
_entity.id
_entity.type
_entity.pdbx_description
1 polymer ?
#
loop_
_entity_poly.entity_id
_entity_poly.type
_entity_poly.pdbx_seq_one_letter_code
_entity_poly.pdbx_strand_id
1 'polypeptide(L)'
;MSTLYEAILECFRTSQKVMTIQEVSDYIDKNYSQSWKDIRTTLADMTHENYDGNSSSTVPYEFRRLKRVGRGRYELIPLQHENR
;
A
#
# COMPACT_ATOMS: atom_id res chain seq x y z
N MET A 1 15.00 0.68 10.97
CA MET A 1 14.99 1.05 9.53
C MET A 1 13.66 0.56 9.02
N SER A 2 12.74 1.45 8.65
CA SER A 2 11.42 1.03 8.17
C SER A 2 11.53 0.53 6.74
N THR A 3 10.83 -0.55 6.43
CA THR A 3 10.68 -1.06 5.06
C THR A 3 9.73 -0.16 4.26
N LEU A 4 9.76 -0.27 2.92
CA LEU A 4 8.80 0.44 2.08
C LEU A 4 7.35 0.08 2.42
N TYR A 5 7.11 -1.19 2.77
CA TYR A 5 5.79 -1.69 3.09
C TYR A 5 5.23 -1.01 4.35
N GLU A 6 6.05 -0.89 5.39
CA GLU A 6 5.67 -0.21 6.62
C GLU A 6 5.37 1.28 6.36
N ALA A 7 6.21 1.95 5.59
CA ALA A 7 6.02 3.37 5.24
C ALA A 7 4.71 3.59 4.45
N ILE A 8 4.40 2.70 3.50
CA ILE A 8 3.14 2.74 2.76
C ILE A 8 1.95 2.50 3.70
N LEU A 9 2.00 1.48 4.56
CA LEU A 9 0.88 1.22 5.49
C LEU A 9 0.69 2.36 6.48
N GLU A 10 1.77 2.96 6.97
CA GLU A 10 1.71 4.15 7.83
C GLU A 10 1.06 5.33 7.10
N CYS A 11 1.45 5.59 5.86
CA CYS A 11 0.83 6.61 5.00
C CYS A 11 -0.70 6.46 4.94
N PHE A 12 -1.20 5.26 4.66
CA PHE A 12 -2.65 5.03 4.60
C PHE A 12 -3.33 5.07 5.97
N ARG A 13 -2.67 4.58 7.03
CA ARG A 13 -3.21 4.65 8.40
C ARG A 13 -3.37 6.09 8.87
N THR A 14 -2.42 6.96 8.53
CA THR A 14 -2.44 8.39 8.87
C THR A 14 -3.45 9.15 8.04
N SER A 15 -3.56 8.85 6.74
CA SER A 15 -4.43 9.60 5.83
C SER A 15 -5.90 9.20 5.94
N GLN A 16 -6.19 7.93 6.26
CA GLN A 16 -7.53 7.35 6.33
C GLN A 16 -8.41 7.65 5.11
N LYS A 17 -7.80 7.81 3.93
CA LYS A 17 -8.48 8.10 2.67
C LYS A 17 -7.94 7.26 1.53
N VAL A 18 -8.68 7.25 0.42
CA VAL A 18 -8.17 6.80 -0.88
C VAL A 18 -7.01 7.72 -1.28
N MET A 19 -5.89 7.12 -1.69
CA MET A 19 -4.73 7.87 -2.17
C MET A 19 -4.29 7.42 -3.56
N THR A 20 -3.76 8.37 -4.32
CA THR A 20 -3.06 8.13 -5.58
C THR A 20 -1.61 7.68 -5.32
N ILE A 21 -0.98 7.05 -6.31
CA ILE A 21 0.46 6.71 -6.27
C ILE A 21 1.31 7.96 -5.97
N GLN A 22 0.95 9.11 -6.55
CA GLN A 22 1.70 10.35 -6.35
C GLN A 22 1.59 10.83 -4.90
N GLU A 23 0.38 10.88 -4.33
CA GLU A 23 0.20 11.30 -2.94
C GLU A 23 0.96 10.39 -1.96
N VAL A 24 1.02 9.08 -2.24
CA VAL A 24 1.82 8.13 -1.44
C VAL A 24 3.31 8.44 -1.58
N SER A 25 3.80 8.69 -2.79
CA SER A 25 5.20 9.09 -3.04
C SER A 25 5.55 10.41 -2.35
N ASP A 26 4.65 11.39 -2.36
CA ASP A 26 4.89 12.68 -1.73
C ASP A 26 4.91 12.56 -0.20
N TYR A 27 4.03 11.74 0.38
CA TYR A 27 4.05 11.43 1.82
C TYR A 27 5.35 10.70 2.20
N ILE A 28 5.63 9.63 1.46
CA ILE A 28 6.95 9.09 1.12
C ILE A 28 8.16 9.95 1.49
N ASP A 29 8.49 10.77 0.49
CA ASP A 29 9.64 11.65 0.42
C ASP A 29 9.63 12.75 1.50
N LYS A 30 8.44 13.12 1.99
CA LYS A 30 8.30 14.12 3.05
C LYS A 30 8.63 13.58 4.44
N ASN A 31 8.25 12.33 4.75
CA ASN A 31 8.32 11.80 6.12
C ASN A 31 9.53 10.90 6.36
N TYR A 32 10.17 10.41 5.29
CA TYR A 32 11.29 9.49 5.40
C TYR A 32 12.47 10.01 4.58
N SER A 33 13.66 9.98 5.16
CA SER A 33 14.89 10.46 4.53
C SER A 33 15.46 9.49 3.49
N GLN A 34 14.93 8.27 3.40
CA GLN A 34 15.38 7.29 2.42
C GLN A 34 14.56 7.38 1.13
N SER A 35 15.24 7.24 -0.01
CA SER A 35 14.57 7.12 -1.30
C SER A 35 14.25 5.67 -1.56
N TRP A 36 12.99 5.39 -1.90
CA TRP A 36 12.60 4.10 -2.42
C TRP A 36 12.29 4.21 -3.90
N LYS A 37 12.75 3.21 -4.65
CA LYS A 37 12.32 3.01 -6.03
C LYS A 37 11.05 2.18 -6.05
N ASP A 38 10.34 2.24 -7.17
CA ASP A 38 9.26 1.31 -7.50
C ASP A 38 8.03 1.31 -6.57
N ILE A 39 7.73 2.45 -5.92
CA ILE A 39 6.52 2.63 -5.08
C ILE A 39 5.25 2.17 -5.81
N ARG A 40 5.13 2.45 -7.12
CA ARG A 40 4.01 1.99 -7.96
C ARG A 40 3.89 0.47 -7.97
N THR A 41 4.99 -0.23 -8.21
CA THR A 41 5.03 -1.69 -8.28
C THR A 41 4.73 -2.27 -6.91
N THR A 42 5.34 -1.70 -5.86
CA THR A 42 5.09 -2.12 -4.48
C THR A 42 3.63 -1.93 -4.06
N LEU A 43 2.97 -0.82 -4.44
CA LEU A 43 1.54 -0.63 -4.18
C LEU A 43 0.68 -1.72 -4.85
N ALA A 44 1.01 -2.09 -6.08
CA ALA A 44 0.34 -3.19 -6.77
C ALA A 44 0.59 -4.53 -6.07
N ASP A 45 1.81 -4.80 -5.63
CA ASP A 45 2.20 -6.04 -4.96
C ASP A 45 1.67 -6.15 -3.51
N MET A 46 1.41 -5.02 -2.86
CA MET A 46 0.72 -4.90 -1.56
C MET A 46 -0.80 -4.93 -1.68
N THR A 47 -1.34 -5.05 -2.90
CA THR A 47 -2.77 -5.25 -3.09
C THR A 47 -3.14 -6.69 -2.71
N HIS A 48 -4.16 -6.85 -1.87
CA HIS A 48 -4.62 -8.15 -1.43
C HIS A 48 -5.29 -8.90 -2.59
N GLU A 49 -5.14 -10.22 -2.65
CA GLU A 49 -5.65 -11.07 -3.75
C GLU A 49 -7.16 -10.94 -3.99
N ASN A 50 -7.97 -10.88 -2.93
CA ASN A 50 -9.41 -10.59 -2.99
C ASN A 50 -9.79 -9.22 -3.60
N TYR A 51 -8.82 -8.36 -3.90
CA TYR A 51 -9.01 -6.98 -4.33
C TYR A 51 -8.15 -6.63 -5.56
N ASP A 52 -8.09 -7.55 -6.52
CA ASP A 52 -7.28 -7.47 -7.75
C ASP A 52 -5.76 -7.49 -7.52
N GLY A 53 -5.33 -8.05 -6.39
CA GLY A 53 -3.93 -8.29 -6.07
C GLY A 53 -3.37 -9.49 -6.82
N ASN A 54 -2.06 -9.48 -7.06
CA ASN A 54 -1.39 -10.61 -7.70
C ASN A 54 -1.01 -11.67 -6.65
N SER A 55 -1.41 -12.92 -6.88
CA SER A 55 -1.02 -14.05 -6.03
C SER A 55 0.49 -14.32 -6.09
N SER A 56 1.15 -14.01 -7.22
CA SER A 56 2.58 -14.27 -7.43
C SER A 56 3.52 -13.21 -6.82
N SER A 57 3.00 -12.24 -6.07
CA SER A 57 3.81 -11.23 -5.40
C SER A 57 4.77 -11.90 -4.39
N THR A 58 5.95 -11.31 -4.17
CA THR A 58 6.88 -11.74 -3.10
C THR A 58 6.65 -10.96 -1.80
N VAL A 59 5.73 -10.00 -1.80
CA VAL A 59 5.35 -9.23 -0.61
C VAL A 59 4.69 -10.18 0.39
N PRO A 60 5.13 -10.21 1.66
CA PRO A 60 4.51 -11.03 2.69
C PRO A 60 3.03 -10.69 2.90
N TYR A 61 2.23 -11.69 3.24
CA TYR A 61 0.77 -11.57 3.30
C TYR A 61 0.31 -10.49 4.29
N GLU A 62 1.01 -10.31 5.41
CA GLU A 62 0.73 -9.29 6.43
C GLU A 62 0.83 -7.84 5.90
N PHE A 63 1.56 -7.63 4.80
CA PHE A 63 1.68 -6.33 4.14
C PHE A 63 0.74 -6.17 2.94
N ARG A 64 0.08 -7.26 2.49
CA ARG A 64 -0.92 -7.22 1.41
C ARG A 64 -2.26 -6.69 1.91
N ARG A 65 -2.28 -5.41 2.26
CA ARG A 65 -3.41 -4.77 2.94
C ARG A 65 -4.06 -3.64 2.17
N LEU A 66 -3.73 -3.51 0.90
CA LEU A 66 -4.31 -2.51 0.03
C LEU A 66 -5.40 -3.12 -0.85
N LYS A 67 -6.37 -2.30 -1.18
CA LYS A 67 -7.35 -2.55 -2.23
C LYS A 67 -7.16 -1.52 -3.32
N ARG A 68 -7.16 -1.97 -4.58
CA ARG A 68 -7.17 -1.07 -5.73
C ARG A 68 -8.60 -0.60 -5.99
N VAL A 69 -8.83 0.70 -5.93
CA VAL A 69 -10.16 1.28 -6.20
C VAL A 69 -10.30 1.84 -7.62
N GLY A 70 -9.17 1.97 -8.32
CA GLY A 70 -9.11 2.46 -9.70
C GLY A 70 -7.68 2.55 -10.19
N ARG A 71 -7.51 3.10 -11.41
CA ARG A 71 -6.17 3.23 -12.02
C ARG A 71 -5.28 4.12 -11.14
N GLY A 72 -4.28 3.51 -10.50
CA GLY A 72 -3.29 4.18 -9.67
C GLY A 72 -3.85 4.74 -8.35
N ARG A 73 -4.99 4.22 -7.88
CA ARG A 73 -5.66 4.65 -6.65
C ARG A 73 -5.88 3.46 -5.74
N TYR A 74 -5.55 3.62 -4.47
CA TYR A 74 -5.54 2.56 -3.47
C TYR A 74 -6.16 3.03 -2.16
N GLU A 75 -6.67 2.09 -1.37
CA GLU A 75 -7.14 2.31 -0.02
C GLU A 75 -6.70 1.16 0.90
N LEU A 76 -6.64 1.43 2.21
CA LEU A 76 -6.33 0.40 3.19
C LEU A 76 -7.57 -0.44 3.48
N ILE A 77 -7.42 -1.76 3.43
CA ILE A 77 -8.49 -2.69 3.80
C ILE A 77 -8.72 -2.56 5.31
N PRO A 78 -9.94 -2.25 5.78
CA PRO A 78 -10.26 -2.23 7.20
C PRO A 78 -9.96 -3.59 7.84
N LEU A 79 -9.58 -3.60 9.12
CA LEU A 79 -9.30 -4.83 9.90
C LEU A 79 -10.52 -5.78 10.07
N GLN A 80 -11.65 -5.51 9.42
CA GLN A 80 -12.92 -6.22 9.58
C GLN A 80 -13.23 -7.24 8.45
N HIS A 81 -12.28 -7.53 7.56
CA HIS A 81 -12.45 -8.51 6.48
C HIS A 81 -11.85 -9.90 6.78
N GLU A 82 -11.63 -10.25 8.05
CA GLU A 82 -11.58 -11.64 8.49
C GLU A 82 -12.98 -12.02 8.98
N ASN A 83 -13.83 -12.55 8.09
CA ASN A 83 -14.99 -13.42 8.35
C ASN A 83 -16.04 -13.26 7.24
N ARG A 84 -16.03 -14.17 6.27
CA ARG A 84 -17.18 -15.01 5.88
C ARG A 84 -16.79 -15.98 4.78
#